data_AF-A0A961J681-F1
#
_entry.id   AF-A0A961J681-F1
#
_cell.length_a   1.000
_cell.length_b   1.000
_cell.length_c   1.000
_cell.angle_alpha   90.00
_cell.angle_beta   90.00
_cell.angle_gamma   90.00
#
_symmetry.space_group_name_H-M   'P 1'
#
loop_
_entity.id
_entity.type
_entity.pdbx_description
1 polymer ?
#
loop_
_entity_poly.entity_id
_entity_poly.type
_entity_poly.pdbx_seq_one_letter_code
_entity_poly.pdbx_strand_id
1 'polypeptide(L)'
;MAAGLPMTVRVVEQLGAHQWDGGMVPHIVFHQQDEGYFPGPEVWNTGRPTPTSGITQPTVAAFAVARLVARASDKAMAEARALALLPRLAAWHDWFYRCRDPQGTGLVAIIHPWESGRDNSVDWDTAFARVPTEGVRPFQRRDTQHADPVHRPTHEQYLRYIWLVEHFRHLHWNNLHLHDESPFRVVDPGFNAILIRSCADLGDLAERLGARDIAA
;
A
#
# COMPACT_ATOMS: atom_id res chain seq x y z
N MET A 1 -9.22 -6.45 31.87
CA MET A 1 -8.10 -6.73 30.95
C MET A 1 -7.95 -5.56 29.98
N ALA A 2 -7.01 -4.65 30.24
CA ALA A 2 -6.83 -3.41 29.47
C ALA A 2 -5.33 -3.23 29.13
N ALA A 3 -4.80 -4.08 28.25
CA ALA A 3 -3.37 -4.10 27.91
C ALA A 3 -3.08 -4.05 26.39
N GLY A 4 -4.07 -3.73 25.54
CA GLY A 4 -3.91 -3.78 24.07
C GLY A 4 -3.59 -2.44 23.36
N LEU A 5 -3.83 -1.29 24.01
CA LEU A 5 -3.70 0.02 23.35
C LEU A 5 -2.26 0.53 23.11
N PRO A 6 -1.26 0.28 23.99
CA PRO A 6 0.08 0.82 23.77
C PRO A 6 0.74 0.30 22.49
N MET A 7 0.50 -0.96 22.13
CA MET A 7 1.11 -1.60 20.98
C MET A 7 0.38 -1.34 19.66
N THR A 8 -0.95 -1.22 19.66
CA THR A 8 -1.72 -1.20 18.40
C THR A 8 -1.64 0.14 17.65
N VAL A 9 -1.63 1.27 18.37
CA VAL A 9 -1.42 2.59 17.73
C VAL A 9 0.04 2.76 17.28
N ARG A 10 1.00 2.12 17.98
CA ARG A 10 2.42 2.14 17.56
C ARG A 10 2.60 1.54 16.16
N VAL A 11 1.84 0.52 15.79
CA VAL A 11 1.95 -0.07 14.44
C VAL A 11 1.56 0.95 13.36
N VAL A 12 0.50 1.73 13.56
CA VAL A 12 0.08 2.77 12.60
C VAL A 12 1.09 3.91 12.55
N GLU A 13 1.64 4.31 13.70
CA GLU A 13 2.72 5.30 13.75
C GLU A 13 3.98 4.83 13.03
N GLN A 14 4.35 3.55 13.16
CA GLN A 14 5.49 2.96 12.45
C GLN A 14 5.26 2.92 10.93
N LEU A 15 4.04 2.61 10.48
CA LEU A 15 3.69 2.72 9.05
C LEU A 15 3.85 4.16 8.55
N GLY A 16 3.36 5.14 9.32
CA GLY A 16 3.51 6.56 9.00
C GLY A 16 4.96 7.05 9.00
N ALA A 17 5.86 6.42 9.77
CA ALA A 17 7.28 6.79 9.81
C ALA A 17 8.03 6.47 8.51
N HIS A 18 7.52 5.53 7.72
CA HIS A 18 8.10 5.13 6.43
C HIS A 18 7.26 5.59 5.22
N GLN A 19 6.29 6.47 5.46
CA GLN A 19 5.57 7.16 4.40
C GLN A 19 6.54 7.95 3.52
N TRP A 20 6.32 7.89 2.21
CA TRP A 20 7.10 8.64 1.25
C TRP A 20 6.68 10.11 1.27
N ASP A 21 7.57 10.98 0.83
CA ASP A 21 7.39 12.43 0.87
C ASP A 21 6.16 12.87 0.04
N GLY A 22 5.85 12.11 -1.02
CA GLY A 22 4.66 12.29 -1.83
C GLY A 22 3.37 11.73 -1.24
N GLY A 23 3.37 11.18 -0.02
CA GLY A 23 2.19 10.67 0.69
C GLY A 23 1.97 9.15 0.61
N MET A 24 2.62 8.43 -0.30
CA MET A 24 2.48 6.97 -0.41
C MET A 24 2.95 6.26 0.86
N VAL A 25 2.15 5.34 1.39
CA VAL A 25 2.64 4.31 2.32
C VAL A 25 2.97 3.03 1.54
N PRO A 26 4.21 2.54 1.60
CA PRO A 26 4.62 1.32 0.91
C PRO A 26 4.04 0.07 1.57
N HIS A 27 3.76 -0.98 0.80
CA HIS A 27 3.22 -2.22 1.36
C HIS A 27 4.22 -3.01 2.21
N ILE A 28 5.52 -2.81 2.02
CA ILE A 28 6.58 -3.44 2.82
C ILE A 28 7.59 -2.41 3.29
N VAL A 29 7.94 -2.51 4.56
CA VAL A 29 9.11 -1.87 5.19
C VAL A 29 10.09 -2.96 5.58
N PHE A 30 11.30 -2.95 5.02
CA PHE A 30 12.33 -3.94 5.31
C PHE A 30 13.15 -3.52 6.52
N HIS A 31 12.62 -3.76 7.73
CA HIS A 31 13.31 -3.42 8.99
C HIS A 31 14.60 -4.21 9.21
N GLN A 32 14.67 -5.43 8.67
CA GLN A 32 15.83 -6.30 8.70
C GLN A 32 15.96 -7.01 7.35
N GLN A 33 17.18 -7.36 6.98
CA GLN A 33 17.42 -8.16 5.80
C GLN A 33 16.96 -9.61 6.06
N ASP A 34 16.19 -10.15 5.12
CA ASP A 34 15.70 -11.54 5.16
C ASP A 34 16.01 -12.19 3.81
N GLU A 35 16.94 -13.14 3.81
CA GLU A 35 17.33 -13.90 2.61
C GLU A 35 16.22 -14.87 2.14
N GLY A 36 15.25 -15.17 3.01
CA GLY A 36 14.07 -15.98 2.71
C GLY A 36 12.94 -15.21 2.00
N TYR A 37 13.04 -13.89 1.89
CA TYR A 37 12.02 -13.07 1.23
C TYR A 37 12.47 -12.58 -0.16
N PHE A 38 11.60 -12.78 -1.16
CA PHE A 38 11.81 -12.28 -2.51
C PHE A 38 10.48 -11.76 -3.11
N PRO A 39 10.45 -10.57 -3.74
CA PRO A 39 11.57 -9.67 -4.03
C PRO A 39 12.03 -8.83 -2.81
N GLY A 40 13.32 -8.91 -2.51
CA GLY A 40 13.96 -8.14 -1.42
C GLY A 40 14.29 -6.69 -1.77
N PRO A 41 14.87 -5.92 -0.83
CA PRO A 41 15.13 -4.49 -0.98
C PRO A 41 16.03 -4.15 -2.18
N GLU A 42 16.98 -5.02 -2.53
CA GLU A 42 17.88 -4.88 -3.70
C GLU A 42 17.11 -4.91 -5.03
N VAL A 43 15.98 -5.63 -5.09
CA VAL A 43 15.15 -5.72 -6.29
C VAL A 43 14.32 -4.46 -6.43
N TRP A 44 13.68 -4.04 -5.34
CA TRP A 44 12.89 -2.79 -5.28
C TRP A 44 13.76 -1.56 -5.51
N ASN A 45 14.93 -1.49 -4.87
CA ASN A 45 15.92 -0.42 -4.97
C ASN A 45 15.28 0.98 -5.02
N THR A 46 14.51 1.31 -3.99
CA THR A 46 13.76 2.57 -3.89
C THR A 46 14.60 3.74 -3.41
N GLY A 47 15.85 3.50 -2.97
CA GLY A 47 16.75 4.53 -2.46
C GLY A 47 16.30 5.17 -1.14
N ARG A 48 15.31 4.58 -0.44
CA ARG A 48 14.83 5.08 0.85
C ARG A 48 15.84 4.75 1.98
N PRO A 49 16.01 5.62 3.00
CA PRO A 49 16.96 5.38 4.10
C PRO A 49 16.70 4.08 4.86
N THR A 50 15.44 3.81 5.18
CA THR A 50 14.97 2.46 5.51
C THR A 50 14.41 1.87 4.23
N PRO A 51 14.93 0.73 3.73
CA PRO A 51 14.45 0.17 2.48
C PRO A 51 12.95 -0.16 2.56
N THR A 52 12.21 0.23 1.53
CA THR A 52 10.79 -0.12 1.37
C THR A 52 10.55 -0.67 -0.01
N SER A 53 9.44 -1.38 -0.19
CA SER A 53 8.90 -1.60 -1.53
C SER A 53 8.54 -0.28 -2.21
N GLY A 54 8.34 -0.32 -3.53
CA GLY A 54 7.94 0.85 -4.34
C GLY A 54 6.45 0.92 -4.68
N ILE A 55 5.63 -0.02 -4.20
CA ILE A 55 4.18 -0.05 -4.40
C ILE A 55 3.43 0.02 -3.06
N THR A 56 2.12 0.27 -3.12
CA THR A 56 1.24 0.45 -1.95
C THR A 56 0.36 -0.78 -1.69
N GLN A 57 -0.56 -0.67 -0.74
CA GLN A 57 -1.60 -1.67 -0.43
C GLN A 57 -2.90 -0.96 -0.03
N PRO A 58 -4.04 -1.69 0.13
CA PRO A 58 -5.30 -1.07 0.50
C PRO A 58 -5.17 -0.32 1.83
N THR A 59 -5.59 0.94 1.86
CA THR A 59 -5.52 1.77 3.07
C THR A 59 -6.63 1.41 4.04
N VAL A 60 -6.29 0.64 5.09
CA VAL A 60 -7.19 0.33 6.21
C VAL A 60 -6.85 1.14 7.47
N ALA A 61 -5.87 2.04 7.38
CA ALA A 61 -5.27 2.68 8.55
C ALA A 61 -6.22 3.67 9.23
N ALA A 62 -6.95 4.51 8.48
CA ALA A 62 -7.90 5.46 9.08
C ALA A 62 -9.07 4.73 9.75
N PHE A 63 -9.63 3.69 9.09
CA PHE A 63 -10.60 2.78 9.69
C PHE A 63 -10.06 2.18 11.00
N ALA A 64 -8.83 1.65 11.00
CA ALA A 64 -8.22 1.07 12.18
C ALA A 64 -8.08 2.09 13.32
N VAL A 65 -7.58 3.30 13.04
CA VAL A 65 -7.42 4.38 14.03
C VAL A 65 -8.78 4.79 14.60
N ALA A 66 -9.80 5.01 13.78
CA ALA A 66 -11.14 5.33 14.25
C ALA A 66 -11.70 4.26 15.19
N ARG A 67 -11.47 2.97 14.87
CA ARG A 67 -11.90 1.83 15.71
C ARG A 67 -11.11 1.74 17.01
N LEU A 68 -9.83 2.12 17.01
CA LEU A 68 -9.00 2.19 18.21
C LEU A 68 -9.45 3.33 19.13
N VAL A 69 -9.68 4.53 18.60
CA VAL A 69 -10.23 5.66 19.36
C VAL A 69 -11.58 5.30 19.97
N ALA A 70 -12.48 4.69 19.19
CA ALA A 70 -13.80 4.28 19.66
C ALA A 70 -13.74 3.24 20.80
N ARG A 71 -12.75 2.34 20.80
CA ARG A 71 -12.59 1.28 21.81
C ARG A 71 -11.63 1.64 22.96
N ALA A 72 -10.90 2.75 22.85
CA ALA A 72 -9.92 3.15 23.85
C ALA A 72 -10.57 3.34 25.22
N SER A 73 -9.95 2.77 26.27
CA SER A 73 -10.29 3.07 27.66
C SER A 73 -9.81 4.47 28.06
N ASP A 74 -8.60 4.83 27.63
CA ASP A 74 -8.07 6.20 27.73
C ASP A 74 -8.37 6.96 26.44
N LYS A 75 -9.48 7.71 26.44
CA LYS A 75 -9.95 8.48 25.29
C LYS A 75 -9.01 9.63 24.95
N ALA A 76 -8.58 10.39 25.94
CA ALA A 76 -7.75 11.57 25.72
C ALA A 76 -6.42 11.19 25.06
N MET A 77 -5.76 10.12 25.53
CA MET A 77 -4.53 9.63 24.90
C MET A 77 -4.79 9.16 23.46
N ALA A 78 -5.86 8.40 23.22
CA ALA A 78 -6.15 7.87 21.88
C ALA A 78 -6.50 8.99 20.88
N GLU A 79 -7.30 9.97 21.30
CA GLU A 79 -7.67 11.13 20.49
C GLU A 79 -6.45 12.01 20.18
N ALA A 80 -5.56 12.25 21.15
CA ALA A 80 -4.32 13.00 20.93
C ALA A 80 -3.39 12.32 19.91
N ARG A 81 -3.24 10.99 19.98
CA ARG A 81 -2.43 10.23 19.02
C ARG A 81 -3.09 10.16 17.65
N ALA A 82 -4.41 9.99 17.60
CA ALA A 82 -5.16 10.02 16.35
C ALA A 82 -5.01 11.38 15.64
N LEU A 83 -5.16 12.49 16.39
CA LEU A 83 -4.98 13.84 15.87
C LEU A 83 -3.59 14.03 15.23
N ALA A 84 -2.54 13.50 15.85
CA ALA A 84 -1.18 13.53 15.31
C ALA A 84 -1.00 12.69 14.02
N LEU A 85 -1.85 11.68 13.79
CA LEU A 85 -1.82 10.83 12.61
C LEU A 85 -2.63 11.38 11.44
N LEU A 86 -3.64 12.22 11.69
CA LEU A 86 -4.57 12.70 10.65
C LEU A 86 -3.86 13.28 9.42
N PRO A 87 -2.84 14.17 9.53
CA PRO A 87 -2.20 14.74 8.35
C PRO A 87 -1.53 13.69 7.45
N ARG A 88 -0.95 12.65 8.06
CA ARG A 88 -0.30 11.55 7.32
C ARG A 88 -1.31 10.66 6.62
N LEU A 89 -2.43 10.37 7.28
CA LEU A 89 -3.53 9.59 6.71
C LEU A 89 -4.17 10.35 5.54
N ALA A 90 -4.42 11.64 5.71
CA ALA A 90 -4.93 12.51 4.64
C ALA A 90 -3.98 12.54 3.44
N ALA A 91 -2.68 12.75 3.67
CA ALA A 91 -1.69 12.76 2.60
C ALA A 91 -1.61 11.43 1.82
N TRP A 92 -1.89 10.29 2.47
CA TRP A 92 -1.96 9.00 1.80
C TRP A 92 -3.21 8.85 0.95
N HIS A 93 -4.38 9.29 1.45
CA HIS A 93 -5.61 9.33 0.65
C HIS A 93 -5.47 10.27 -0.55
N ASP A 94 -4.92 11.48 -0.36
CA ASP A 94 -4.66 12.43 -1.45
C ASP A 94 -3.69 11.87 -2.49
N TRP A 95 -2.68 11.11 -2.04
CA TRP A 95 -1.75 10.45 -2.94
C TRP A 95 -2.44 9.44 -3.86
N PHE A 96 -3.44 8.70 -3.36
CA PHE A 96 -4.22 7.77 -4.19
C PHE A 96 -4.91 8.52 -5.33
N TYR A 97 -5.69 9.55 -5.05
CA TYR A 97 -6.39 10.28 -6.11
C TYR A 97 -5.42 11.00 -7.04
N ARG A 98 -4.37 11.63 -6.50
CA ARG A 98 -3.36 12.33 -7.31
C ARG A 98 -2.58 11.41 -8.25
N CYS A 99 -2.20 10.22 -7.79
CA CYS A 99 -1.28 9.36 -8.55
C CYS A 99 -1.97 8.19 -9.25
N ARG A 100 -3.16 7.79 -8.81
CA ARG A 100 -3.87 6.59 -9.28
C ARG A 100 -5.23 6.89 -9.91
N ASP A 101 -5.64 8.14 -9.94
CA ASP A 101 -6.80 8.65 -10.67
C ASP A 101 -6.46 9.98 -11.38
N PRO A 102 -5.48 10.00 -12.32
CA PRO A 102 -5.05 11.23 -12.97
C PRO A 102 -6.15 11.92 -13.81
N GLN A 103 -7.24 11.21 -14.11
CA GLN A 103 -8.38 11.73 -14.86
C GLN A 103 -9.49 12.28 -13.95
N GLY A 104 -9.35 12.20 -12.63
CA GLY A 104 -10.32 12.74 -11.68
C GLY A 104 -11.69 12.07 -11.75
N THR A 105 -11.72 10.76 -11.98
CA THR A 105 -12.95 9.96 -12.09
C THR A 105 -13.61 9.67 -10.73
N GLY A 106 -12.86 9.83 -9.64
CA GLY A 106 -13.25 9.42 -8.30
C GLY A 106 -12.94 7.95 -7.99
N LEU A 107 -12.31 7.21 -8.93
CA LEU A 107 -11.93 5.82 -8.77
C LEU A 107 -10.45 5.63 -9.08
N VAL A 108 -9.75 4.92 -8.20
CA VAL A 108 -8.30 4.72 -8.31
C VAL A 108 -7.98 3.37 -8.93
N ALA A 109 -6.95 3.34 -9.77
CA ALA A 109 -6.43 2.12 -10.36
C ALA A 109 -5.22 1.56 -9.58
N ILE A 110 -5.23 0.26 -9.34
CA ILE A 110 -4.01 -0.48 -8.99
C ILE A 110 -3.17 -0.68 -10.25
N ILE A 111 -1.85 -0.56 -10.09
CA ILE A 111 -0.87 -0.67 -11.17
C ILE A 111 0.00 -1.93 -11.04
N HIS A 112 -0.14 -2.64 -9.93
CA HIS A 112 0.49 -3.94 -9.71
C HIS A 112 -0.48 -4.86 -8.94
N PRO A 113 -0.62 -6.16 -9.30
CA PRO A 113 -1.55 -7.06 -8.62
C PRO A 113 -1.37 -7.14 -7.09
N TRP A 114 -0.12 -7.15 -6.60
CA TRP A 114 0.22 -7.09 -5.17
C TRP A 114 -0.39 -5.90 -4.41
N GLU A 115 -0.73 -4.80 -5.08
CA GLU A 115 -1.39 -3.66 -4.43
C GLU A 115 -2.81 -4.00 -3.99
N SER A 116 -3.45 -5.00 -4.60
CA SER A 116 -4.78 -5.45 -4.17
C SER A 116 -4.74 -6.25 -2.85
N GLY A 117 -3.59 -6.81 -2.49
CA GLY A 117 -3.48 -7.85 -1.46
C GLY A 117 -4.09 -9.20 -1.87
N ARG A 118 -4.47 -9.37 -3.15
CA ARG A 118 -5.05 -10.58 -3.75
C ARG A 118 -4.23 -11.01 -4.97
N ASP A 119 -2.95 -11.25 -4.73
CA ASP A 119 -1.86 -11.31 -5.72
C ASP A 119 -2.17 -12.12 -7.00
N ASN A 120 -2.75 -13.30 -6.87
CA ASN A 120 -3.07 -14.24 -7.96
C ASN A 120 -4.57 -14.42 -8.18
N SER A 121 -5.38 -13.41 -7.86
CA SER A 121 -6.81 -13.45 -8.16
C SER A 121 -7.06 -13.55 -9.66
N VAL A 122 -8.01 -14.40 -10.05
CA VAL A 122 -8.47 -14.57 -11.44
C VAL A 122 -8.96 -13.26 -12.06
N ASP A 123 -9.40 -12.30 -11.23
CA ASP A 123 -9.80 -10.96 -11.65
C ASP A 123 -8.70 -10.24 -12.45
N TRP A 124 -7.43 -10.59 -12.19
CA TRP A 124 -6.26 -9.95 -12.81
C TRP A 124 -5.84 -10.60 -14.12
N ASP A 125 -6.23 -11.85 -14.40
CA ASP A 125 -5.63 -12.66 -15.47
C ASP A 125 -5.66 -11.96 -16.83
N THR A 126 -6.80 -11.39 -17.22
CA THR A 126 -6.94 -10.70 -18.52
C THR A 126 -6.06 -9.45 -18.59
N ALA A 127 -6.01 -8.64 -17.52
CA ALA A 127 -5.20 -7.44 -17.49
C ALA A 127 -3.71 -7.79 -17.43
N PHE A 128 -3.36 -8.83 -16.69
CA PHE A 128 -2.00 -9.28 -16.42
C PHE A 128 -1.37 -9.97 -17.62
N ALA A 129 -2.16 -10.64 -18.47
CA ALA A 129 -1.68 -11.22 -19.72
C ALA A 129 -1.02 -10.20 -20.67
N ARG A 130 -1.34 -8.91 -20.53
CA ARG A 130 -0.75 -7.80 -21.31
C ARG A 130 0.62 -7.35 -20.80
N VAL A 131 1.01 -7.78 -19.60
CA VAL A 131 2.31 -7.44 -19.02
C VAL A 131 3.41 -8.25 -19.70
N PRO A 132 4.47 -7.60 -20.21
CA PRO A 132 5.58 -8.31 -20.86
C PRO A 132 6.35 -9.21 -19.88
N THR A 133 7.17 -10.10 -20.45
CA THR A 133 8.07 -10.98 -19.67
C THR A 133 9.50 -10.95 -20.18
N GLU A 134 9.72 -10.32 -21.33
CA GLU A 134 11.00 -10.18 -21.98
C GLU A 134 11.91 -9.21 -21.22
N GLY A 135 13.20 -9.55 -21.14
CA GLY A 135 14.21 -8.69 -20.52
C GLY A 135 14.23 -8.70 -18.98
N VAL A 136 13.34 -9.46 -18.34
CA VAL A 136 13.35 -9.64 -16.88
C VAL A 136 14.66 -10.30 -16.47
N ARG A 137 15.41 -9.66 -15.56
CA ARG A 137 16.68 -10.21 -15.09
C ARG A 137 16.46 -11.54 -14.35
N PRO A 138 17.37 -12.53 -14.48
CA PRO A 138 17.23 -13.80 -13.78
C PRO A 138 17.04 -13.62 -12.27
N PHE A 139 16.10 -14.36 -11.69
CA PHE A 139 15.86 -14.37 -10.25
C PHE A 139 15.50 -15.76 -9.74
N GLN A 140 15.70 -15.97 -8.45
CA GLN A 140 15.28 -17.19 -7.76
C GLN A 140 14.11 -16.88 -6.83
N ARG A 141 13.00 -17.58 -7.03
CA ARG A 141 11.84 -17.51 -6.13
C ARG A 141 12.17 -18.14 -4.78
N ARG A 142 11.69 -17.52 -3.71
CA ARG A 142 11.83 -18.02 -2.33
C ARG A 142 10.50 -18.47 -1.73
N ASP A 143 9.37 -17.99 -2.26
CA ASP A 143 8.04 -18.29 -1.74
C ASP A 143 7.64 -19.78 -1.87
N THR A 144 8.15 -20.47 -2.89
CA THR A 144 7.95 -21.92 -3.12
C THR A 144 8.78 -22.80 -2.17
N GLN A 145 9.69 -22.23 -1.39
CA GLN A 145 10.47 -22.95 -0.37
C GLN A 145 9.68 -23.07 0.95
N HIS A 146 8.65 -22.24 1.13
CA HIS A 146 7.91 -22.10 2.39
C HIS A 146 6.43 -22.54 2.29
N ALA A 147 5.93 -22.87 1.10
CA ALA A 147 4.54 -23.28 0.87
C ALA A 147 4.42 -24.17 -0.37
N ASP A 148 3.33 -24.95 -0.44
CA ASP A 148 3.03 -25.80 -1.58
C ASP A 148 2.93 -24.96 -2.89
N PRO A 149 3.69 -25.31 -3.94
CA PRO A 149 3.64 -24.63 -5.23
C PRO A 149 2.24 -24.52 -5.85
N VAL A 150 1.33 -25.46 -5.57
CA VAL A 150 -0.06 -25.44 -6.10
C VAL A 150 -0.88 -24.27 -5.55
N HIS A 151 -0.49 -23.73 -4.39
CA HIS A 151 -1.14 -22.58 -3.77
C HIS A 151 -0.43 -21.24 -4.07
N ARG A 152 0.60 -21.25 -4.94
CA ARG A 152 1.40 -20.07 -5.26
C ARG A 152 1.22 -19.65 -6.73
N PRO A 153 1.50 -18.37 -7.05
CA PRO A 153 1.52 -17.93 -8.45
C PRO A 153 2.52 -18.76 -9.28
N THR A 154 2.26 -18.91 -10.57
CA THR A 154 3.15 -19.65 -11.48
C THR A 154 4.46 -18.89 -11.73
N HIS A 155 5.47 -19.55 -12.30
CA HIS A 155 6.72 -18.87 -12.69
C HIS A 155 6.45 -17.76 -13.73
N GLU A 156 5.55 -18.01 -14.67
CA GLU A 156 5.16 -17.05 -15.70
C GLU A 156 4.45 -15.81 -15.12
N GLN A 157 3.64 -16.00 -14.08
CA GLN A 157 3.06 -14.88 -13.33
C GLN A 157 4.15 -14.10 -12.59
N TYR A 158 5.14 -14.77 -12.01
CA TYR A 158 6.28 -14.12 -11.36
C TYR A 158 7.14 -13.30 -12.31
N LEU A 159 7.37 -13.76 -13.54
CA LEU A 159 8.07 -12.97 -14.55
C LEU A 159 7.39 -11.61 -14.76
N ARG A 160 6.07 -11.59 -14.86
CA ARG A 160 5.28 -10.36 -15.03
C ARG A 160 5.29 -9.46 -13.78
N TYR A 161 5.22 -10.04 -12.58
CA TYR A 161 5.35 -9.24 -11.35
C TYR A 161 6.71 -8.52 -11.31
N ILE A 162 7.79 -9.27 -11.57
CA ILE A 162 9.14 -8.69 -11.55
C ILE A 162 9.35 -7.73 -12.72
N TRP A 163 8.75 -7.98 -13.89
CA TRP A 163 8.77 -7.02 -15.00
C TRP A 163 8.21 -5.66 -14.58
N LEU A 164 7.04 -5.62 -13.91
CA LEU A 164 6.45 -4.37 -13.42
C LEU A 164 7.36 -3.68 -12.39
N VAL A 165 7.94 -4.44 -11.45
CA VAL A 165 8.90 -3.89 -10.47
C VAL A 165 10.10 -3.26 -11.16
N GLU A 166 10.68 -3.94 -12.14
CA GLU A 166 11.83 -3.42 -12.88
C GLU A 166 11.43 -2.20 -13.72
N HIS A 167 10.29 -2.22 -14.40
CA HIS A 167 9.77 -1.08 -15.17
C HIS A 167 9.59 0.16 -14.29
N PHE A 168 8.91 0.03 -13.15
CA PHE A 168 8.71 1.15 -12.23
C PHE A 168 10.01 1.66 -11.61
N ARG A 169 10.98 0.76 -11.37
CA ARG A 169 12.33 1.16 -10.92
C ARG A 169 13.07 1.95 -12.00
N HIS A 170 12.98 1.58 -13.28
CA HIS A 170 13.58 2.34 -14.38
C HIS A 170 12.96 3.74 -14.52
N LEU A 171 11.68 3.90 -14.13
CA LEU A 171 11.00 5.19 -14.00
C LEU A 171 11.31 5.91 -12.67
N HIS A 172 12.32 5.45 -11.93
CA HIS A 172 12.76 6.01 -10.65
C HIS A 172 11.66 6.13 -9.60
N TRP A 173 10.66 5.24 -9.65
CA TRP A 173 9.49 5.28 -8.76
C TRP A 173 8.76 6.64 -8.80
N ASN A 174 8.75 7.32 -9.94
CA ASN A 174 8.02 8.58 -10.12
C ASN A 174 6.50 8.31 -10.16
N ASN A 175 5.88 8.32 -8.99
CA ASN A 175 4.46 7.99 -8.79
C ASN A 175 3.47 8.81 -9.62
N LEU A 176 3.84 10.01 -10.07
CA LEU A 176 2.99 10.81 -10.94
C LEU A 176 2.87 10.23 -12.35
N HIS A 177 3.83 9.39 -12.78
CA HIS A 177 3.86 8.82 -14.13
C HIS A 177 3.56 7.31 -14.14
N LEU A 178 3.75 6.60 -13.01
CA LEU A 178 3.64 5.13 -12.99
C LEU A 178 2.25 4.62 -13.42
N HIS A 179 1.18 5.37 -13.18
CA HIS A 179 -0.16 5.02 -13.66
C HIS A 179 -0.17 4.90 -15.18
N ASP A 180 0.24 5.96 -15.89
CA ASP A 180 0.15 6.03 -17.35
C ASP A 180 1.15 5.08 -18.04
N GLU A 181 2.26 4.79 -17.36
CA GLU A 181 3.31 3.90 -17.86
C GLU A 181 3.06 2.42 -17.58
N SER A 182 2.12 2.05 -16.70
CA SER A 182 1.90 0.65 -16.35
C SER A 182 1.06 -0.10 -17.41
N PRO A 183 1.53 -1.23 -17.97
CA PRO A 183 0.69 -2.10 -18.80
C PRO A 183 -0.41 -2.83 -18.01
N PHE A 184 -0.32 -2.81 -16.68
CA PHE A 184 -1.36 -3.26 -15.76
C PHE A 184 -2.01 -2.05 -15.09
N ARG A 185 -3.28 -1.80 -15.40
CA ARG A 185 -4.11 -0.79 -14.73
C ARG A 185 -5.50 -1.38 -14.54
N VAL A 186 -5.94 -1.50 -13.29
CA VAL A 186 -7.25 -2.05 -12.97
C VAL A 186 -7.91 -1.23 -11.88
N VAL A 187 -9.14 -0.79 -12.12
CA VAL A 187 -10.00 -0.21 -11.09
C VAL A 187 -10.61 -1.37 -10.31
N ASP A 188 -10.02 -1.71 -9.17
CA ASP A 188 -10.49 -2.78 -8.29
C ASP A 188 -11.64 -2.27 -7.40
N PRO A 189 -12.87 -2.84 -7.51
CA PRO A 189 -13.97 -2.46 -6.64
C PRO A 189 -13.68 -2.69 -5.15
N GLY A 190 -12.95 -3.75 -4.80
CA GLY A 190 -12.59 -4.05 -3.41
C GLY A 190 -11.63 -3.00 -2.84
N PHE A 191 -10.61 -2.64 -3.63
CA PHE A 191 -9.67 -1.58 -3.27
C PHE A 191 -10.37 -0.23 -3.06
N ASN A 192 -11.23 0.16 -4.02
CA ASN A 192 -11.95 1.43 -3.96
C ASN A 192 -12.97 1.44 -2.81
N ALA A 193 -13.67 0.34 -2.54
CA ALA A 193 -14.57 0.25 -1.38
C ALA A 193 -13.82 0.44 -0.05
N ILE A 194 -12.62 -0.14 0.08
CA ILE A 194 -11.76 0.06 1.25
C ILE A 194 -11.30 1.52 1.34
N LEU A 195 -10.85 2.12 0.24
CA LEU A 195 -10.42 3.52 0.20
C LEU A 195 -11.56 4.46 0.59
N ILE A 196 -12.75 4.31 -0.02
CA ILE A 196 -13.94 5.11 0.30
C ILE A 196 -14.29 4.98 1.78
N ARG A 197 -14.27 3.76 2.32
CA ARG A 197 -14.53 3.52 3.74
C ARG A 197 -13.50 4.22 4.63
N SER A 198 -12.23 4.13 4.27
CA SER A 198 -11.12 4.77 4.99
C SER A 198 -11.22 6.30 4.93
N CYS A 199 -11.60 6.87 3.78
CA CYS A 199 -11.88 8.31 3.64
C CYS A 199 -13.02 8.76 4.55
N ALA A 200 -14.14 8.03 4.57
CA ALA A 200 -15.28 8.35 5.43
C ALA A 200 -14.91 8.33 6.91
N ASP A 201 -14.23 7.27 7.38
CA ASP A 201 -13.80 7.20 8.79
C ASP A 201 -12.75 8.27 9.13
N LEU A 202 -11.91 8.69 8.17
CA LEU A 202 -10.97 9.79 8.36
C LEU A 202 -11.71 11.13 8.53
N GLY A 203 -12.70 11.41 7.67
CA GLY A 203 -13.50 12.62 7.72
C GLY A 203 -14.27 12.74 9.05
N ASP A 204 -14.99 11.68 9.43
CA ASP A 204 -15.72 11.62 10.71
C ASP A 204 -14.79 11.84 11.92
N LEU A 205 -13.62 11.20 11.90
CA LEU A 205 -12.64 11.33 12.97
C LEU A 205 -12.03 12.74 13.01
N ALA A 206 -11.73 13.32 11.86
CA ALA A 206 -11.19 14.67 11.74
C ALA A 206 -12.20 15.71 12.24
N GLU A 207 -13.48 15.59 11.87
CA GLU A 207 -14.54 16.48 12.35
C GLU A 207 -14.67 16.41 13.88
N ARG A 208 -14.75 15.19 14.43
CA ARG A 208 -14.83 14.96 15.88
C ARG A 208 -13.65 15.57 16.64
N LEU A 209 -12.45 15.53 16.07
CA LEU A 209 -11.23 16.04 16.69
C LEU A 209 -10.95 17.52 16.36
N GLY A 210 -11.85 18.19 15.63
CA GLY A 210 -11.73 19.60 15.29
C GLY A 210 -10.75 19.92 14.16
N ALA A 211 -10.25 18.92 13.44
CA ALA A 211 -9.34 19.07 12.30
C ALA A 211 -10.11 19.34 11.00
N ARG A 212 -10.80 20.49 10.93
CA ARG A 212 -11.77 20.81 9.86
C ARG A 212 -11.19 20.81 8.44
N ASP A 213 -9.93 21.20 8.28
CA ASP A 213 -9.28 21.23 6.96
C ASP A 213 -9.09 19.82 6.38
N ILE A 214 -9.03 18.78 7.23
CA ILE A 214 -8.93 17.37 6.82
C ILE A 214 -10.32 16.73 6.68
N ALA A 215 -11.34 17.28 7.34
CA ALA A 215 -12.70 16.77 7.29
C ALA A 215 -13.48 17.19 6.03
N ALA A 216 -13.04 18.26 5.37
CA ALA A 216 -13.66 18.82 4.17
C ALA A 216 -13.36 17.99 2.91
#